data_AF-A0AAV1TYI9-F1
#
_entry.id   AF-A0AAV1TYI9-F1
#
_cell.length_a   1.000
_cell.length_b   1.000
_cell.length_c   1.000
_cell.angle_alpha   90.00
_cell.angle_beta   90.00
_cell.angle_gamma   90.00
#
_symmetry.space_group_name_H-M   'P 1'
#
loop_
_entity.id
_entity.type
_entity.pdbx_description
1 polymer ?
#
loop_
_entity_poly.entity_id
_entity_poly.type
_entity_poly.pdbx_seq_one_letter_code
_entity_poly.pdbx_strand_id
1 'polypeptide(L)'
;MFFRQSMLFTIIVLWNRTESALDNDSKTHAVAHNHSSSSRLNENPLDGQTHLEPQESAAVKAANLADLKDEERGIFSSISALWRDPTILAVKNYLLQRPRPDTAFEILGIGKGDGNLEADKKLKIWLKYARKYRQSADREGWYKPEKVFSLLVKTYQIDTVLYWFKARGMHADANKLHDMLSEDSSALRLSMDQQWLDSETSPDVVFELLGVGQKSLLRDPNAFHWIQYCDRFRQRYGDHTFSVEKILQSLRYTNSLGHPILTSAFLHMVEDWNRKLKWLTLEMQEALHKEMIEKEMSPILAYFAIPRVDGKYVMDLPTSDPWYRALKGFTLAYARSIGRYEDALRYFDHEKPNNTVQFLRLISQRLNRPQKKD
;
A
#
# COMPACT_ATOMS: atom_id res chain seq x y z
N MET A 1 -19.93 0.40 29.81
CA MET A 1 -19.52 0.73 28.43
C MET A 1 -18.15 1.43 28.31
N PHE A 2 -17.40 1.63 29.41
CA PHE A 2 -16.12 2.37 29.39
C PHE A 2 -14.83 1.51 29.43
N PHE A 3 -14.94 0.18 29.53
CA PHE A 3 -13.75 -0.69 29.66
C PHE A 3 -13.17 -1.23 28.33
N ARG A 4 -13.85 -1.06 27.19
CA ARG A 4 -13.37 -1.59 25.89
C ARG A 4 -12.44 -0.65 25.11
N GLN A 5 -12.48 0.67 25.35
CA GLN A 5 -11.55 1.61 24.70
C GLN A 5 -10.17 1.66 25.38
N SER A 6 -10.07 1.26 26.65
CA SER A 6 -8.79 1.31 27.39
C SER A 6 -7.83 0.18 27.03
N MET A 7 -8.29 -0.98 26.56
CA MET A 7 -7.39 -2.09 26.16
C MET A 7 -6.73 -1.87 24.79
N LEU A 8 -7.40 -1.18 23.86
CA LEU A 8 -6.83 -0.86 22.54
C LEU A 8 -5.67 0.15 22.66
N PHE A 9 -5.73 1.07 23.62
CA PHE A 9 -4.68 2.06 23.87
C PHE A 9 -3.36 1.46 24.41
N THR A 10 -3.42 0.38 25.20
CA THR A 10 -2.20 -0.22 25.79
C THR A 10 -1.44 -1.09 24.78
N ILE A 11 -2.13 -1.68 23.80
CA ILE A 11 -1.52 -2.51 22.76
C ILE A 11 -0.75 -1.65 21.73
N ILE A 12 -1.26 -0.45 21.41
CA ILE A 12 -0.64 0.46 20.44
C ILE A 12 0.69 1.06 20.95
N VAL A 13 0.79 1.38 22.25
CA VAL A 13 2.02 1.97 22.83
C VAL A 13 3.15 0.94 22.98
N LEU A 14 2.84 -0.35 23.13
CA LEU A 14 3.85 -1.42 23.19
C LEU A 14 4.38 -1.83 21.80
N TRP A 15 3.59 -1.65 20.73
CA TRP A 15 3.98 -2.05 19.36
C TRP A 15 5.07 -1.14 18.75
N ASN A 16 5.00 0.19 18.97
CA ASN A 16 5.98 1.13 18.39
C ASN A 16 7.35 1.12 19.10
N ARG A 17 7.47 0.55 20.31
CA ARG A 17 8.72 0.58 21.08
C ARG A 17 9.68 -0.58 20.74
N THR A 18 9.19 -1.65 20.10
CA THR A 18 10.01 -2.81 19.74
C THR A 18 10.70 -2.69 18.37
N GLU A 19 10.19 -1.87 17.45
CA GLU A 19 10.83 -1.65 16.14
C GLU A 19 12.15 -0.88 16.25
N SER A 20 12.28 0.04 17.21
CA SER A 20 13.48 0.87 17.34
C SER A 20 14.69 0.11 17.93
N ALA A 21 14.48 -1.08 18.51
CA ALA A 21 15.54 -1.87 19.15
C ALA A 21 16.18 -2.93 18.25
N LEU A 22 15.58 -3.26 17.08
CA LEU A 22 16.04 -4.36 16.23
C LEU A 22 16.90 -3.92 15.03
N ASP A 23 17.01 -2.62 14.75
CA ASP A 23 17.67 -2.08 13.55
C ASP A 23 19.18 -1.78 13.73
N ASN A 24 19.73 -1.99 14.93
CA ASN A 24 21.12 -1.62 15.24
C ASN A 24 22.16 -2.75 15.10
N ASP A 25 21.76 -4.01 14.89
CA ASP A 25 22.70 -5.16 14.99
C ASP A 25 23.20 -5.74 13.66
N SER A 26 22.79 -5.23 12.49
CA SER A 26 23.08 -5.92 11.21
C SER A 26 24.06 -5.22 10.24
N LYS A 27 24.87 -4.26 10.69
CA LYS A 27 25.88 -3.61 9.82
C LYS A 27 27.30 -3.85 10.30
N THR A 28 27.87 -5.02 9.98
CA THR A 28 29.31 -5.14 9.71
C THR A 28 29.65 -6.39 8.91
N HIS A 29 30.50 -6.18 7.89
CA HIS A 29 31.29 -7.14 7.08
C HIS A 29 30.65 -7.85 5.88
N ALA A 30 31.01 -7.36 4.68
CA ALA A 30 31.43 -8.23 3.57
C ALA A 30 32.39 -7.46 2.64
N VAL A 31 33.67 -7.88 2.64
CA VAL A 31 34.72 -7.48 1.71
C VAL A 31 34.73 -8.43 0.52
N ALA A 32 34.93 -7.87 -0.67
CA ALA A 32 34.91 -8.52 -1.97
C ALA A 32 36.12 -9.43 -2.25
N HIS A 33 35.96 -10.40 -3.16
CA HIS A 33 37.02 -10.81 -4.07
C HIS A 33 36.45 -11.23 -5.44
N ASN A 34 37.03 -10.64 -6.48
CA ASN A 34 36.86 -10.92 -7.90
C ASN A 34 37.70 -12.11 -8.37
N HIS A 35 37.35 -12.72 -9.52
CA HIS A 35 38.18 -13.14 -10.68
C HIS A 35 37.25 -13.98 -11.59
N SER A 36 36.89 -13.60 -12.82
CA SER A 36 37.63 -13.45 -14.09
C SER A 36 37.27 -14.57 -15.09
N SER A 37 36.62 -14.14 -16.19
CA SER A 37 36.84 -14.52 -17.61
C SER A 37 36.70 -15.98 -18.10
N SER A 38 35.77 -16.24 -19.04
CA SER A 38 36.06 -16.32 -20.50
C SER A 38 34.99 -17.07 -21.33
N SER A 39 34.55 -16.39 -22.39
CA SER A 39 34.06 -16.82 -23.72
C SER A 39 34.85 -17.99 -24.37
N ARG A 40 34.45 -18.75 -25.41
CA ARG A 40 33.39 -18.70 -26.46
C ARG A 40 33.43 -20.04 -27.28
N LEU A 41 32.31 -20.37 -27.94
CA LEU A 41 32.11 -21.03 -29.27
C LEU A 41 32.73 -22.42 -29.60
N ASN A 42 31.89 -23.37 -30.04
CA ASN A 42 31.78 -23.77 -31.47
C ASN A 42 30.62 -24.74 -31.77
N GLU A 43 30.25 -24.81 -33.04
CA GLU A 43 29.03 -25.38 -33.66
C GLU A 43 29.16 -26.88 -34.07
N ASN A 44 28.04 -27.64 -33.93
CA ASN A 44 27.36 -28.68 -34.79
C ASN A 44 28.08 -29.45 -35.95
N PRO A 45 27.50 -30.49 -36.63
CA PRO A 45 26.31 -31.39 -36.39
C PRO A 45 26.50 -32.89 -36.82
N LEU A 46 25.38 -33.67 -36.80
CA LEU A 46 25.09 -34.97 -37.50
C LEU A 46 25.80 -36.24 -36.95
N ASP A 47 25.25 -37.46 -36.89
CA ASP A 47 24.01 -38.12 -37.34
C ASP A 47 23.91 -39.45 -36.54
N GLY A 48 22.74 -40.10 -36.44
CA GLY A 48 22.69 -41.47 -35.92
C GLY A 48 21.39 -41.92 -35.26
N GLN A 49 20.46 -42.42 -36.07
CA GLN A 49 19.34 -43.26 -35.65
C GLN A 49 19.84 -44.51 -34.90
N THR A 50 19.31 -44.76 -33.70
CA THR A 50 19.05 -46.13 -33.24
C THR A 50 17.71 -46.19 -32.50
N HIS A 51 16.92 -47.13 -32.99
CA HIS A 51 15.60 -47.53 -32.53
C HIS A 51 15.78 -48.33 -31.23
N LEU A 52 15.33 -47.80 -30.09
CA LEU A 52 15.13 -48.57 -28.86
C LEU A 52 13.86 -48.07 -28.19
N GLU A 53 12.85 -48.95 -28.14
CA GLU A 53 11.73 -48.82 -27.21
C GLU A 53 12.27 -48.61 -25.79
N PRO A 54 11.79 -47.62 -25.03
CA PRO A 54 11.91 -47.68 -23.60
C PRO A 54 10.83 -48.66 -23.12
N GLN A 55 11.25 -49.89 -22.81
CA GLN A 55 10.62 -50.56 -21.67
C GLN A 55 10.72 -49.57 -20.50
N GLU A 56 9.59 -48.96 -20.14
CA GLU A 56 9.41 -48.26 -18.87
C GLU A 56 9.60 -49.28 -17.74
N SER A 57 10.86 -49.56 -17.45
CA SER A 57 11.25 -50.52 -16.43
C SER A 57 10.85 -49.96 -15.08
N ALA A 58 10.44 -50.87 -14.20
CA ALA A 58 10.08 -50.59 -12.81
C ALA A 58 11.12 -49.74 -12.05
N ALA A 59 12.34 -49.60 -12.56
CA ALA A 59 13.39 -48.73 -12.04
C ALA A 59 13.09 -47.23 -12.18
N VAL A 60 12.48 -46.76 -13.29
CA VAL A 60 12.09 -45.34 -13.44
C VAL A 60 10.88 -45.02 -12.53
N LYS A 61 9.93 -45.95 -12.43
CA LYS A 61 8.83 -45.86 -11.45
C LYS A 61 9.33 -45.91 -10.01
N ALA A 62 10.33 -46.75 -9.70
CA ALA A 62 10.91 -46.86 -8.36
C ALA A 62 11.79 -45.66 -7.99
N ALA A 63 12.53 -45.08 -8.95
CA ALA A 63 13.29 -43.84 -8.76
C ALA A 63 12.34 -42.66 -8.51
N ASN A 64 11.28 -42.52 -9.32
CA ASN A 64 10.24 -41.52 -9.09
C ASN A 64 9.52 -41.75 -7.74
N LEU A 65 9.31 -43.00 -7.32
CA LEU A 65 8.68 -43.34 -6.03
C LEU A 65 9.60 -43.07 -4.83
N ALA A 66 10.92 -43.25 -4.98
CA ALA A 66 11.91 -42.96 -3.95
C ALA A 66 12.09 -41.45 -3.77
N ASP A 67 12.15 -40.70 -4.87
CA ASP A 67 12.24 -39.24 -4.89
C ASP A 67 10.94 -38.60 -4.34
N LEU A 68 9.77 -39.20 -4.64
CA LEU A 68 8.50 -38.87 -3.99
C LEU A 68 8.52 -39.13 -2.48
N LYS A 69 9.14 -40.22 -2.00
CA LYS A 69 9.17 -40.58 -0.56
C LYS A 69 10.10 -39.71 0.27
N ASP A 70 11.25 -39.29 -0.27
CA ASP A 70 12.16 -38.38 0.43
C ASP A 70 11.65 -36.93 0.39
N GLU A 71 11.01 -36.51 -0.70
CA GLU A 71 10.29 -35.23 -0.72
C GLU A 71 9.01 -35.24 0.14
N GLU A 72 8.30 -36.37 0.24
CA GLU A 72 7.17 -36.55 1.18
C GLU A 72 7.57 -36.25 2.62
N ARG A 73 8.76 -36.71 3.02
CA ARG A 73 9.36 -36.41 4.34
C ARG A 73 9.71 -34.94 4.48
N GLY A 74 10.18 -34.29 3.41
CA GLY A 74 10.53 -32.87 3.40
C GLY A 74 9.33 -31.93 3.44
N ILE A 75 8.27 -32.18 2.66
CA ILE A 75 7.14 -31.26 2.48
C ILE A 75 6.18 -31.30 3.69
N PHE A 76 5.94 -32.48 4.27
CA PHE A 76 4.81 -32.72 5.19
C PHE A 76 5.18 -33.18 6.62
N SER A 77 6.47 -33.24 6.99
CA SER A 77 6.91 -33.74 8.32
C SER A 77 6.30 -33.05 9.53
N SER A 78 5.94 -31.77 9.43
CA SER A 78 5.46 -30.94 10.56
C SER A 78 3.92 -30.91 10.71
N ILE A 79 3.19 -31.86 10.12
CA ILE A 79 1.71 -31.90 10.16
C ILE A 79 1.18 -33.24 10.77
N SER A 80 2.05 -34.00 11.44
CA SER A 80 1.79 -35.32 12.08
C SER A 80 0.45 -35.45 12.84
N ALA A 81 -0.04 -34.38 13.45
CA ALA A 81 -1.27 -34.39 14.24
C ALA A 81 -2.58 -34.35 13.41
N LEU A 82 -2.57 -33.88 12.16
CA LEU A 82 -3.79 -33.68 11.34
C LEU A 82 -4.18 -34.90 10.49
N TRP A 83 -3.39 -35.98 10.49
CA TRP A 83 -3.53 -37.12 9.55
C TRP A 83 -4.66 -38.12 9.82
N ARG A 84 -5.50 -37.87 10.84
CA ARG A 84 -6.69 -38.71 11.09
C ARG A 84 -7.94 -38.27 10.33
N ASP A 85 -7.87 -37.14 9.64
CA ASP A 85 -8.98 -36.60 8.84
C ASP A 85 -8.91 -37.15 7.39
N PRO A 86 -9.91 -37.92 6.92
CA PRO A 86 -9.93 -38.49 5.57
C PRO A 86 -9.84 -37.43 4.46
N THR A 87 -10.37 -36.23 4.72
CA THR A 87 -10.32 -35.12 3.76
C THR A 87 -8.91 -34.59 3.60
N ILE A 88 -8.16 -34.50 4.71
CA ILE A 88 -6.76 -34.08 4.71
C ILE A 88 -5.86 -35.10 3.99
N LEU A 89 -6.17 -36.39 4.12
CA LEU A 89 -5.46 -37.45 3.40
C LEU A 89 -5.69 -37.36 1.88
N ALA A 90 -6.93 -37.11 1.44
CA ALA A 90 -7.26 -36.90 0.04
C ALA A 90 -6.53 -35.68 -0.55
N VAL A 91 -6.50 -34.55 0.19
CA VAL A 91 -5.73 -33.35 -0.19
C VAL A 91 -4.24 -33.69 -0.38
N LYS A 92 -3.65 -34.43 0.56
CA LYS A 92 -2.24 -34.82 0.49
C LYS A 92 -1.97 -35.65 -0.76
N ASN A 93 -2.74 -36.72 -0.98
CA ASN A 93 -2.55 -37.64 -2.11
C ASN A 93 -2.64 -36.92 -3.45
N TYR A 94 -3.56 -35.95 -3.56
CA TYR A 94 -3.67 -35.12 -4.75
C TYR A 94 -2.43 -34.22 -4.95
N LEU A 95 -1.96 -33.53 -3.90
CA LEU A 95 -0.78 -32.66 -3.99
C LEU A 95 0.53 -33.40 -4.28
N LEU A 96 0.61 -34.70 -3.94
CA LEU A 96 1.75 -35.56 -4.31
C LEU A 96 1.87 -35.81 -5.81
N GLN A 97 0.78 -35.64 -6.57
CA GLN A 97 0.82 -35.67 -8.04
C GLN A 97 1.46 -34.40 -8.64
N ARG A 98 1.91 -33.48 -7.78
CA ARG A 98 2.54 -32.19 -8.09
C ARG A 98 1.76 -31.31 -9.10
N PRO A 99 0.42 -31.15 -8.95
CA PRO A 99 -0.35 -30.23 -9.78
C PRO A 99 0.15 -28.79 -9.63
N ARG A 100 0.08 -27.98 -10.69
CA ARG A 100 0.42 -26.54 -10.58
C ARG A 100 -0.34 -25.88 -9.40
N PRO A 101 0.28 -25.05 -8.55
CA PRO A 101 -0.37 -24.59 -7.32
C PRO A 101 -1.66 -23.80 -7.54
N ASP A 102 -1.79 -23.03 -8.62
CA ASP A 102 -3.03 -22.37 -9.03
C ASP A 102 -4.15 -23.39 -9.32
N THR A 103 -3.86 -24.41 -10.12
CA THR A 103 -4.80 -25.50 -10.39
C THR A 103 -5.17 -26.27 -9.12
N ALA A 104 -4.19 -26.51 -8.25
CA ALA A 104 -4.41 -27.19 -6.98
C ALA A 104 -5.31 -26.38 -6.05
N PHE A 105 -5.16 -25.05 -6.03
CA PHE A 105 -5.99 -24.16 -5.22
C PHE A 105 -7.47 -24.29 -5.59
N GLU A 106 -7.75 -24.27 -6.90
CA GLU A 106 -9.10 -24.38 -7.44
C GLU A 106 -9.74 -25.75 -7.18
N ILE A 107 -9.00 -26.83 -7.43
CA ILE A 107 -9.47 -28.22 -7.27
C ILE A 107 -9.70 -28.57 -5.79
N LEU A 108 -8.84 -28.10 -4.90
CA LEU A 108 -9.02 -28.31 -3.46
C LEU A 108 -10.23 -27.53 -2.91
N GLY A 109 -10.76 -26.58 -3.67
CA GLY A 109 -11.89 -25.74 -3.27
C GLY A 109 -11.56 -24.88 -2.07
N ILE A 110 -10.34 -24.33 -2.03
CA ILE A 110 -9.89 -23.47 -0.93
C ILE A 110 -10.77 -22.23 -0.85
N GLY A 111 -11.33 -21.95 0.33
CA GLY A 111 -12.29 -20.85 0.55
C GLY A 111 -13.74 -21.13 0.15
N LYS A 112 -14.08 -22.31 -0.39
CA LYS A 112 -15.48 -22.71 -0.63
C LYS A 112 -16.23 -23.19 0.63
N GLY A 113 -15.61 -23.07 1.80
CA GLY A 113 -16.14 -23.52 3.10
C GLY A 113 -16.86 -22.41 3.87
N ASP A 114 -16.70 -22.42 5.19
CA ASP A 114 -17.27 -21.44 6.14
C ASP A 114 -16.72 -20.01 6.03
N GLY A 115 -15.87 -19.74 5.03
CA GLY A 115 -15.23 -18.44 4.81
C GLY A 115 -14.15 -18.10 5.84
N ASN A 116 -13.85 -18.98 6.81
CA ASN A 116 -12.82 -18.72 7.80
C ASN A 116 -11.43 -19.12 7.27
N LEU A 117 -10.75 -18.13 6.72
CA LEU A 117 -9.41 -18.27 6.16
C LEU A 117 -8.40 -18.83 7.18
N GLU A 118 -8.54 -18.49 8.47
CA GLU A 118 -7.65 -19.01 9.52
C GLU A 118 -7.92 -20.47 9.90
N ALA A 119 -9.17 -20.90 9.79
CA ALA A 119 -9.58 -22.27 10.09
C ALA A 119 -9.35 -23.21 8.91
N ASP A 120 -9.20 -22.70 7.69
CA ASP A 120 -9.03 -23.51 6.48
C ASP A 120 -7.74 -24.36 6.53
N LYS A 121 -7.93 -25.64 6.90
CA LYS A 121 -6.85 -26.63 6.96
C LYS A 121 -6.29 -26.94 5.57
N LYS A 122 -7.11 -26.89 4.51
CA LYS A 122 -6.66 -27.12 3.13
C LYS A 122 -5.74 -25.99 2.69
N LEU A 123 -6.09 -24.74 3.01
CA LEU A 123 -5.24 -23.58 2.76
C LEU A 123 -3.85 -23.73 3.39
N LYS A 124 -3.78 -24.13 4.67
CA LYS A 124 -2.48 -24.31 5.36
C LYS A 124 -1.60 -25.36 4.70
N ILE A 125 -2.18 -26.46 4.23
CA ILE A 125 -1.45 -27.54 3.56
C ILE A 125 -1.01 -27.08 2.17
N TRP A 126 -1.92 -26.49 1.41
CA TRP A 126 -1.64 -25.94 0.08
C TRP A 126 -0.57 -24.84 0.12
N LEU A 127 -0.57 -23.96 1.12
CA LEU A 127 0.43 -22.91 1.24
C LEU A 127 1.83 -23.48 1.45
N LYS A 128 1.97 -24.51 2.29
CA LYS A 128 3.23 -25.23 2.49
C LYS A 128 3.69 -25.90 1.20
N TYR A 129 2.75 -26.48 0.45
CA TYR A 129 3.00 -27.07 -0.86
C TYR A 129 3.48 -26.01 -1.87
N ALA A 130 2.75 -24.91 -2.04
CA ALA A 130 3.07 -23.83 -2.97
C ALA A 130 4.46 -23.22 -2.72
N ARG A 131 4.85 -23.03 -1.45
CA ARG A 131 6.19 -22.55 -1.05
C ARG A 131 7.33 -23.48 -1.46
N LYS A 132 7.07 -24.79 -1.52
CA LYS A 132 8.05 -25.81 -1.89
C LYS A 132 7.95 -26.24 -3.34
N TYR A 133 6.92 -25.79 -4.06
CA TYR A 133 6.69 -26.14 -5.45
C TYR A 133 7.81 -25.61 -6.34
N ARG A 134 8.50 -26.52 -7.01
CA ARG A 134 9.52 -26.26 -8.02
C ARG A 134 9.23 -27.12 -9.24
N GLN A 135 9.13 -26.50 -10.41
CA GLN A 135 9.13 -27.21 -11.68
C GLN A 135 10.56 -27.20 -12.23
N SER A 136 10.97 -28.23 -12.97
CA SER A 136 12.35 -28.42 -13.44
C SER A 136 12.91 -27.26 -14.27
N ALA A 137 12.06 -26.39 -14.83
CA ALA A 137 12.43 -25.20 -15.58
C ALA A 137 12.47 -23.89 -14.74
N ASP A 138 11.94 -23.88 -13.51
CA ASP A 138 11.62 -22.66 -12.77
C ASP A 138 12.48 -22.58 -11.49
N ARG A 139 13.70 -22.03 -11.62
CA ARG A 139 14.68 -21.96 -10.51
C ARG A 139 14.20 -21.12 -9.33
N GLU A 140 13.28 -20.18 -9.58
CA GLU A 140 12.80 -19.22 -8.59
C GLU A 140 11.61 -19.74 -7.76
N GLY A 141 10.98 -20.85 -8.19
CA GLY A 141 9.80 -21.42 -7.55
C GLY A 141 8.51 -20.65 -7.85
N TRP A 142 7.37 -21.30 -7.65
CA TRP A 142 6.08 -20.70 -8.02
C TRP A 142 5.60 -19.63 -7.03
N TYR A 143 5.94 -19.79 -5.74
CA TYR A 143 5.40 -18.97 -4.66
C TYR A 143 5.84 -17.51 -4.75
N LYS A 144 4.85 -16.63 -4.91
CA LYS A 144 5.01 -15.19 -4.71
C LYS A 144 3.79 -14.65 -3.95
N PRO A 145 3.97 -13.73 -2.97
CA PRO A 145 2.87 -13.19 -2.17
C PRO A 145 1.68 -12.69 -2.99
N GLU A 146 1.95 -12.01 -4.10
CA GLU A 146 0.97 -11.47 -5.03
C GLU A 146 0.10 -12.55 -5.71
N LYS A 147 0.71 -13.69 -6.05
CA LYS A 147 -0.02 -14.82 -6.64
C LYS A 147 -0.94 -15.46 -5.59
N VAL A 148 -0.44 -15.61 -4.37
CA VAL A 148 -1.24 -16.15 -3.26
C VAL A 148 -2.39 -15.21 -2.92
N PHE A 149 -2.11 -13.91 -2.81
CA PHE A 149 -3.12 -12.89 -2.54
C PHE A 149 -4.21 -12.88 -3.61
N SER A 150 -3.83 -12.84 -4.89
CA SER A 150 -4.78 -12.83 -6.01
C SER A 150 -5.66 -14.09 -6.10
N LEU A 151 -5.18 -15.25 -5.63
CA LEU A 151 -6.02 -16.46 -5.50
C LEU A 151 -6.97 -16.35 -4.30
N LEU A 152 -6.49 -15.86 -3.16
CA LEU A 152 -7.28 -15.76 -1.94
C LEU A 152 -8.43 -14.77 -2.08
N VAL A 153 -8.21 -13.59 -2.69
CA VAL A 153 -9.28 -12.60 -2.90
C VAL A 153 -10.33 -13.01 -3.94
N LYS A 154 -10.16 -14.16 -4.62
CA LYS A 154 -11.21 -14.76 -5.45
C LYS A 154 -12.20 -15.59 -4.64
N THR A 155 -11.81 -16.05 -3.45
CA THR A 155 -12.61 -16.99 -2.64
C THR A 155 -12.93 -16.48 -1.25
N TYR A 156 -12.16 -15.51 -0.74
CA TYR A 156 -12.35 -14.88 0.55
C TYR A 156 -12.59 -13.38 0.39
N GLN A 157 -13.34 -12.83 1.36
CA GLN A 157 -13.45 -11.38 1.57
C GLN A 157 -12.05 -10.75 1.67
N ILE A 158 -11.82 -9.73 0.86
CA ILE A 158 -10.53 -9.03 0.77
C ILE A 158 -9.99 -8.55 2.12
N ASP A 159 -10.85 -8.04 3.00
CA ASP A 159 -10.46 -7.56 4.34
C ASP A 159 -9.86 -8.69 5.16
N THR A 160 -10.50 -9.87 5.14
CA THR A 160 -10.01 -11.09 5.79
C THR A 160 -8.64 -11.50 5.26
N VAL A 161 -8.43 -11.41 3.95
CA VAL A 161 -7.14 -11.74 3.33
C VAL A 161 -6.06 -10.75 3.79
N LEU A 162 -6.33 -9.44 3.73
CA LEU A 162 -5.37 -8.41 4.15
C LEU A 162 -5.03 -8.50 5.64
N TYR A 163 -6.02 -8.68 6.51
CA TYR A 163 -5.78 -8.90 7.94
C TYR A 163 -4.93 -10.14 8.18
N TRP A 164 -5.17 -11.22 7.44
CA TRP A 164 -4.39 -12.44 7.60
C TRP A 164 -2.93 -12.28 7.20
N PHE A 165 -2.64 -11.56 6.10
CA PHE A 165 -1.27 -11.21 5.72
C PHE A 165 -0.59 -10.33 6.78
N LYS A 166 -1.33 -9.41 7.41
CA LYS A 166 -0.78 -8.54 8.48
C LYS A 166 -0.54 -9.27 9.81
N ALA A 167 -1.45 -10.16 10.22
CA ALA A 167 -1.47 -10.73 11.57
C ALA A 167 -0.50 -11.91 11.79
N ARG A 168 -0.14 -12.67 10.74
CA ARG A 168 0.40 -14.04 10.92
C ARG A 168 1.90 -14.23 10.64
N GLY A 169 2.77 -13.31 11.05
CA GLY A 169 4.22 -13.45 10.81
C GLY A 169 4.60 -13.47 9.31
N MET A 170 3.66 -13.11 8.45
CA MET A 170 3.83 -12.91 7.02
C MET A 170 4.27 -11.48 6.72
N HIS A 171 4.89 -10.78 7.68
CA HIS A 171 5.28 -9.37 7.53
C HIS A 171 6.14 -9.12 6.28
N ALA A 172 7.06 -10.04 5.95
CA ALA A 172 7.83 -9.93 4.71
C ALA A 172 6.96 -10.04 3.45
N ASP A 173 5.95 -10.90 3.46
CA ASP A 173 4.98 -11.05 2.36
C ASP A 173 4.00 -9.86 2.33
N ALA A 174 3.60 -9.35 3.49
CA ALA A 174 2.75 -8.17 3.63
C ALA A 174 3.45 -6.90 3.14
N ASN A 175 4.75 -6.74 3.42
CA ASN A 175 5.55 -5.63 2.89
C ASN A 175 5.68 -5.72 1.36
N LYS A 176 5.91 -6.92 0.82
CA LYS A 176 5.91 -7.14 -0.65
C LYS A 176 4.56 -6.86 -1.29
N LEU A 177 3.46 -7.27 -0.64
CA LEU A 177 2.12 -6.92 -1.08
C LEU A 177 1.88 -5.41 -1.02
N HIS A 178 2.33 -4.75 0.05
CA HIS A 178 2.21 -3.31 0.19
C HIS A 178 2.91 -2.58 -0.96
N ASP A 179 4.12 -2.99 -1.35
CA ASP A 179 4.84 -2.41 -2.49
C ASP A 179 4.20 -2.74 -3.85
N MET A 180 3.46 -3.84 -3.98
CA MET A 180 2.67 -4.13 -5.19
C MET A 180 1.37 -3.34 -5.24
N LEU A 181 0.65 -3.22 -4.12
CA LEU A 181 -0.55 -2.40 -4.00
C LEU A 181 -0.26 -0.90 -4.23
N SER A 182 1.00 -0.54 -4.07
CA SER A 182 1.55 0.76 -4.41
C SER A 182 1.63 1.04 -5.93
N GLU A 183 1.68 0.01 -6.78
CA GLU A 183 1.76 0.19 -8.23
C GLU A 183 0.40 0.62 -8.80
N ASP A 184 0.38 1.75 -9.51
CA ASP A 184 -0.83 2.33 -10.07
C ASP A 184 -1.44 1.45 -11.17
N SER A 185 -2.76 1.23 -11.07
CA SER A 185 -3.63 0.63 -12.08
C SER A 185 -3.57 -0.89 -12.32
N SER A 186 -3.02 -1.69 -11.39
CA SER A 186 -3.17 -3.15 -11.53
C SER A 186 -4.65 -3.56 -11.50
N ALA A 187 -5.04 -4.50 -12.36
CA ALA A 187 -6.40 -5.07 -12.36
C ALA A 187 -6.81 -5.61 -10.97
N LEU A 188 -5.81 -5.95 -10.15
CA LEU A 188 -5.98 -6.31 -8.75
C LEU A 188 -6.56 -5.14 -7.94
N ARG A 189 -5.99 -3.93 -8.00
CA ARG A 189 -6.52 -2.77 -7.23
C ARG A 189 -7.96 -2.43 -7.59
N LEU A 190 -8.31 -2.50 -8.87
CA LEU A 190 -9.70 -2.28 -9.31
C LEU A 190 -10.65 -3.36 -8.77
N SER A 191 -10.23 -4.62 -8.77
CA SER A 191 -10.99 -5.71 -8.17
C SER A 191 -11.15 -5.52 -6.66
N MET A 192 -10.10 -5.06 -5.97
CA MET A 192 -10.14 -4.77 -4.55
C MET A 192 -11.13 -3.66 -4.22
N ASP A 193 -11.06 -2.54 -4.94
CA ASP A 193 -12.01 -1.42 -4.77
C ASP A 193 -13.45 -1.86 -4.98
N GLN A 194 -13.70 -2.67 -6.02
CA GLN A 194 -15.03 -3.17 -6.30
C GLN A 194 -15.54 -4.07 -5.16
N GLN A 195 -14.72 -4.99 -4.64
CA GLN A 195 -15.09 -5.82 -3.50
C GLN A 195 -15.36 -5.00 -2.25
N TRP A 196 -14.53 -4.01 -1.93
CA TRP A 196 -14.75 -3.11 -0.81
C TRP A 196 -16.03 -2.30 -0.96
N LEU A 197 -16.32 -1.81 -2.17
CA LEU A 197 -17.58 -1.12 -2.44
C LEU A 197 -18.75 -2.09 -2.27
N ASP A 198 -18.71 -3.29 -2.85
CA ASP A 198 -19.82 -4.25 -2.78
C ASP A 198 -20.07 -4.77 -1.35
N SER A 199 -19.03 -4.84 -0.51
CA SER A 199 -19.12 -5.16 0.92
C SER A 199 -19.42 -3.95 1.81
N GLU A 200 -19.59 -2.75 1.25
CA GLU A 200 -19.79 -1.49 1.99
C GLU A 200 -18.68 -1.20 3.02
N THR A 201 -17.45 -1.63 2.75
CA THR A 201 -16.32 -1.43 3.64
C THR A 201 -16.06 0.07 3.82
N SER A 202 -16.18 0.59 5.04
CA SER A 202 -15.98 2.02 5.30
C SER A 202 -14.56 2.47 4.90
N PRO A 203 -14.38 3.69 4.35
CA PRO A 203 -13.05 4.23 4.09
C PRO A 203 -12.12 4.24 5.30
N ASP A 204 -12.63 4.34 6.53
CA ASP A 204 -11.80 4.23 7.75
C ASP A 204 -11.14 2.84 7.86
N VAL A 205 -11.89 1.78 7.55
CA VAL A 205 -11.39 0.40 7.54
C VAL A 205 -10.38 0.23 6.41
N VAL A 206 -10.69 0.74 5.21
CA VAL A 206 -9.76 0.67 4.07
C VAL A 206 -8.45 1.42 4.35
N PHE A 207 -8.51 2.56 5.06
CA PHE A 207 -7.33 3.32 5.48
C PHE A 207 -6.39 2.45 6.32
N GLU A 208 -6.93 1.76 7.32
CA GLU A 208 -6.19 0.85 8.19
C GLU A 208 -5.67 -0.36 7.42
N LEU A 209 -6.48 -0.96 6.55
CA LEU A 209 -6.12 -2.12 5.74
C LEU A 209 -4.99 -1.82 4.76
N LEU A 210 -5.00 -0.64 4.14
CA LEU A 210 -3.91 -0.18 3.29
C LEU A 210 -2.66 0.24 4.09
N GLY A 211 -2.81 0.51 5.39
CA GLY A 211 -1.69 0.98 6.21
C GLY A 211 -1.23 2.37 5.80
N VAL A 212 -2.17 3.24 5.44
CA VAL A 212 -1.89 4.61 5.02
C VAL A 212 -1.16 5.36 6.15
N GLY A 213 -0.08 6.07 5.82
CA GLY A 213 0.69 6.85 6.79
C GLY A 213 1.88 6.11 7.42
N GLN A 214 2.16 4.87 7.01
CA GLN A 214 3.41 4.19 7.38
C GLN A 214 4.64 4.82 6.69
N LYS A 215 4.44 5.47 5.55
CA LYS A 215 5.44 6.24 4.81
C LYS A 215 5.06 7.72 4.87
N SER A 216 5.99 8.60 4.47
CA SER A 216 5.63 10.00 4.22
C SER A 216 4.47 10.06 3.23
N LEU A 217 3.37 10.73 3.57
CA LEU A 217 2.18 10.84 2.70
C LEU A 217 2.51 11.29 1.28
N LEU A 218 3.51 12.16 1.10
CA LEU A 218 3.98 12.64 -0.21
C LEU A 218 4.52 11.52 -1.11
N ARG A 219 4.90 10.38 -0.51
CA ARG A 219 5.46 9.21 -1.17
C ARG A 219 4.69 7.95 -0.82
N ASP A 220 3.46 8.10 -0.31
CA ASP A 220 2.63 6.98 0.09
C ASP A 220 1.58 6.71 -1.00
N PRO A 221 1.84 5.78 -1.93
CA PRO A 221 0.89 5.42 -2.98
C PRO A 221 -0.41 4.82 -2.42
N ASN A 222 -0.39 4.28 -1.19
CA ASN A 222 -1.61 3.82 -0.53
C ASN A 222 -2.48 4.98 -0.05
N ALA A 223 -1.90 6.12 0.30
CA ALA A 223 -2.66 7.33 0.58
C ALA A 223 -3.42 7.79 -0.66
N PHE A 224 -2.78 7.73 -1.83
CA PHE A 224 -3.43 8.03 -3.10
C PHE A 224 -4.52 7.03 -3.44
N HIS A 225 -4.27 5.72 -3.29
CA HIS A 225 -5.28 4.69 -3.44
C HIS A 225 -6.49 4.96 -2.54
N TRP A 226 -6.23 5.24 -1.28
CA TRP A 226 -7.29 5.48 -0.32
C TRP A 226 -8.13 6.73 -0.65
N ILE A 227 -7.53 7.82 -1.15
CA ILE A 227 -8.31 8.99 -1.60
C ILE A 227 -9.19 8.62 -2.80
N GLN A 228 -8.69 7.82 -3.75
CA GLN A 228 -9.51 7.32 -4.85
C GLN A 228 -10.67 6.45 -4.37
N TYR A 229 -10.43 5.63 -3.34
CA TYR A 229 -11.48 4.84 -2.74
C TYR A 229 -12.53 5.72 -2.06
N CYS A 230 -12.12 6.75 -1.32
CA CYS A 230 -13.04 7.73 -0.72
C CYS A 230 -13.94 8.39 -1.76
N ASP A 231 -13.37 8.80 -2.90
CA ASP A 231 -14.11 9.36 -4.03
C ASP A 231 -15.18 8.39 -4.56
N ARG A 232 -14.78 7.14 -4.85
CA ARG A 232 -15.70 6.10 -5.34
C ARG A 232 -16.79 5.75 -4.32
N PHE A 233 -16.43 5.67 -3.04
CA PHE A 233 -17.35 5.39 -1.95
C PHE A 233 -18.42 6.49 -1.84
N ARG A 234 -17.99 7.76 -1.84
CA ARG A 234 -18.89 8.92 -1.86
C ARG A 234 -19.78 8.95 -3.10
N GLN A 235 -19.26 8.63 -4.28
CA GLN A 235 -20.06 8.56 -5.51
C GLN A 235 -21.14 7.47 -5.44
N ARG A 236 -20.86 6.34 -4.80
CA ARG A 236 -21.79 5.20 -4.69
C ARG A 236 -22.85 5.41 -3.60
N TYR A 237 -22.46 5.95 -2.44
CA TYR A 237 -23.32 6.02 -1.26
C TYR A 237 -23.77 7.43 -0.88
N GLY A 238 -23.23 8.45 -1.53
CA GLY A 238 -23.51 9.87 -1.30
C GLY A 238 -22.44 10.57 -0.45
N ASP A 239 -22.22 11.85 -0.71
CA ASP A 239 -21.13 12.65 -0.11
C ASP A 239 -21.14 12.73 1.42
N HIS A 240 -22.32 12.65 2.03
CA HIS A 240 -22.49 12.73 3.47
C HIS A 240 -22.06 11.45 4.22
N THR A 241 -21.88 10.33 3.50
CA THR A 241 -21.48 9.06 4.11
C THR A 241 -20.02 9.06 4.57
N PHE A 242 -19.17 9.83 3.88
CA PHE A 242 -17.79 10.05 4.28
C PHE A 242 -17.34 11.46 3.89
N SER A 243 -17.48 12.41 4.82
CA SER A 243 -17.26 13.84 4.53
C SER A 243 -15.78 14.19 4.30
N VAL A 244 -15.51 15.30 3.61
CA VAL A 244 -14.14 15.80 3.38
C VAL A 244 -13.39 16.08 4.68
N GLU A 245 -14.08 16.50 5.74
CA GLU A 245 -13.48 16.72 7.06
C GLU A 245 -12.95 15.42 7.65
N LYS A 246 -13.70 14.31 7.51
CA LYS A 246 -13.22 12.98 7.92
C LYS A 246 -12.01 12.56 7.10
N ILE A 247 -12.02 12.78 5.78
CA ILE A 247 -10.88 12.45 4.91
C ILE A 247 -9.63 13.21 5.38
N LEU A 248 -9.75 14.53 5.58
CA LEU A 248 -8.66 15.38 6.06
C LEU A 248 -8.18 14.98 7.46
N GLN A 249 -9.10 14.61 8.35
CA GLN A 249 -8.78 14.14 9.70
C GLN A 249 -7.92 12.87 9.65
N SER A 250 -8.30 11.87 8.84
CA SER A 250 -7.52 10.63 8.70
C SER A 250 -6.12 10.90 8.14
N LEU A 251 -6.01 11.77 7.11
CA LEU A 251 -4.70 12.16 6.57
C LEU A 251 -3.81 12.89 7.58
N ARG A 252 -4.39 13.59 8.57
CA ARG A 252 -3.60 14.30 9.59
C ARG A 252 -3.09 13.40 10.70
N TYR A 253 -3.83 12.32 11.02
CA TYR A 253 -3.42 11.37 12.05
C TYR A 253 -2.16 10.58 11.70
N THR A 254 -1.74 10.56 10.43
CA THR A 254 -0.54 9.84 9.97
C THR A 254 0.79 10.43 10.44
N ASN A 255 0.79 11.49 11.25
CA ASN A 255 1.98 12.21 11.75
C ASN A 255 3.00 12.67 10.69
N SER A 256 2.73 12.50 9.39
CA SER A 256 3.77 12.60 8.37
C SER A 256 3.93 13.98 7.72
N LEU A 257 2.91 14.84 7.83
CA LEU A 257 2.90 16.15 7.17
C LEU A 257 3.11 17.32 8.13
N GLY A 258 2.85 17.15 9.43
CA GLY A 258 3.14 18.14 10.49
C GLY A 258 2.38 19.48 10.42
N HIS A 259 1.95 19.93 9.24
CA HIS A 259 1.34 21.22 9.00
C HIS A 259 0.27 21.17 7.89
N PRO A 260 -0.91 21.80 8.07
CA PRO A 260 -2.02 21.79 7.10
C PRO A 260 -1.62 22.20 5.67
N ILE A 261 -0.71 23.16 5.53
CA ILE A 261 -0.24 23.59 4.20
C ILE A 261 0.42 22.46 3.40
N LEU A 262 1.08 21.49 4.06
CA LEU A 262 1.67 20.36 3.36
C LEU A 262 0.61 19.36 2.90
N THR A 263 -0.50 19.24 3.64
CA THR A 263 -1.69 18.52 3.17
C THR A 263 -2.27 19.20 1.92
N SER A 264 -2.35 20.54 1.89
CA SER A 264 -2.82 21.26 0.69
C SER A 264 -1.92 21.00 -0.52
N ALA A 265 -0.59 20.94 -0.35
CA ALA A 265 0.34 20.62 -1.43
C ALA A 265 0.20 19.17 -1.90
N PHE A 266 0.04 18.23 -0.98
CA PHE A 266 -0.25 16.83 -1.30
C PHE A 266 -1.53 16.69 -2.14
N LEU A 267 -2.60 17.43 -1.81
CA LEU A 267 -3.85 17.39 -2.60
C LEU A 267 -3.66 17.88 -4.04
N HIS A 268 -2.77 18.84 -4.28
CA HIS A 268 -2.41 19.22 -5.65
C HIS A 268 -1.64 18.12 -6.39
N MET A 269 -0.79 17.35 -5.70
CA MET A 269 -0.13 16.17 -6.30
C MET A 269 -1.15 15.09 -6.67
N VAL A 270 -2.12 14.84 -5.79
CA VAL A 270 -3.23 13.90 -6.03
C VAL A 270 -4.04 14.32 -7.27
N GLU A 271 -4.37 15.61 -7.40
CA GLU A 271 -5.05 16.16 -8.58
C GLU A 271 -4.23 15.97 -9.86
N ASP A 272 -2.92 16.22 -9.81
CA ASP A 272 -2.04 16.07 -10.97
C ASP A 272 -1.95 14.61 -11.43
N TRP A 273 -1.87 13.67 -10.48
CA TRP A 273 -1.81 12.24 -10.77
C TRP A 273 -3.13 11.69 -11.31
N ASN A 274 -4.26 12.14 -10.78
CA ASN A 274 -5.57 11.74 -11.28
C ASN A 274 -6.55 12.91 -11.30
N ARG A 275 -6.65 13.54 -12.47
CA ARG A 275 -7.55 14.67 -12.74
C ARG A 275 -9.02 14.38 -12.45
N LYS A 276 -9.45 13.12 -12.37
CA LYS A 276 -10.83 12.77 -11.99
C LYS A 276 -11.13 13.13 -10.53
N LEU A 277 -10.11 13.16 -9.67
CA LEU A 277 -10.22 13.54 -8.27
C LEU A 277 -10.31 15.05 -8.05
N LYS A 278 -10.23 15.86 -9.11
CA LYS A 278 -10.17 17.33 -9.02
C LYS A 278 -11.26 17.91 -8.13
N TRP A 279 -12.50 17.43 -8.24
CA TRP A 279 -13.62 17.92 -7.45
C TRP A 279 -13.45 17.59 -5.96
N LEU A 280 -13.13 16.33 -5.64
CA LEU A 280 -12.85 15.90 -4.27
C LEU A 280 -11.69 16.70 -3.66
N THR A 281 -10.56 16.83 -4.38
CA THR A 281 -9.39 17.56 -3.88
C THR A 281 -9.69 19.04 -3.69
N LEU A 282 -10.53 19.65 -4.54
CA LEU A 282 -10.95 21.04 -4.39
C LEU A 282 -11.79 21.23 -3.12
N GLU A 283 -12.81 20.41 -2.89
CA GLU A 283 -13.62 20.46 -1.67
C GLU A 283 -12.76 20.28 -0.41
N MET A 284 -11.82 19.33 -0.46
CA MET A 284 -10.86 19.11 0.63
C MET A 284 -9.96 20.33 0.85
N GLN A 285 -9.48 20.99 -0.22
CA GLN A 285 -8.68 22.21 -0.11
C GLN A 285 -9.48 23.37 0.49
N GLU A 286 -10.73 23.56 0.08
CA GLU A 286 -11.62 24.59 0.61
C GLU A 286 -11.89 24.39 2.11
N ALA A 287 -12.24 23.15 2.52
CA ALA A 287 -12.44 22.80 3.92
C ALA A 287 -11.16 23.03 4.74
N LEU A 288 -10.00 22.62 4.21
CA LEU A 288 -8.71 22.79 4.85
C LEU A 288 -8.32 24.27 5.01
N HIS A 289 -8.50 25.08 3.97
CA HIS A 289 -8.18 26.51 4.02
C HIS A 289 -9.10 27.24 5.00
N LYS A 290 -10.38 26.89 5.03
CA LYS A 290 -11.33 27.40 6.03
C LYS A 290 -10.86 27.08 7.44
N GLU A 291 -10.52 25.81 7.73
CA GLU A 291 -10.00 25.40 9.04
C GLU A 291 -8.72 26.18 9.40
N MET A 292 -7.81 26.36 8.46
CA MET A 292 -6.57 27.12 8.67
C MET A 292 -6.85 28.57 9.05
N ILE A 293 -7.78 29.24 8.35
CA ILE A 293 -8.19 30.63 8.65
C ILE A 293 -8.83 30.71 10.03
N GLU A 294 -9.74 29.79 10.36
CA GLU A 294 -10.40 29.73 11.67
C GLU A 294 -9.42 29.51 12.83
N LYS A 295 -8.32 28.79 12.56
CA LYS A 295 -7.22 28.57 13.51
C LYS A 295 -6.13 29.65 13.45
N GLU A 296 -6.46 30.82 12.89
CA GLU A 296 -5.60 31.99 12.84
C GLU A 296 -4.26 31.76 12.11
N MET A 297 -4.21 30.76 11.23
CA MET A 297 -3.07 30.59 10.34
C MET A 297 -3.02 31.77 9.37
N SER A 298 -1.85 32.41 9.28
CA SER A 298 -1.64 33.51 8.35
C SER A 298 -0.79 33.08 7.15
N PRO A 299 -0.93 33.74 6.00
CA PRO A 299 -0.17 33.41 4.79
C PRO A 299 1.35 33.43 5.00
N ILE A 300 1.88 34.33 5.86
CA ILE A 300 3.31 34.35 6.15
C ILE A 300 3.77 33.13 6.97
N LEU A 301 2.96 32.66 7.92
CA LEU A 301 3.26 31.44 8.67
C LEU A 301 3.20 30.22 7.76
N ALA A 302 2.20 30.15 6.88
CA ALA A 302 2.10 29.08 5.88
C ALA A 302 3.32 29.07 4.94
N TYR A 303 3.79 30.24 4.49
CA TYR A 303 5.01 30.37 3.70
C TYR A 303 6.24 29.80 4.42
N PHE A 304 6.42 30.08 5.71
CA PHE A 304 7.56 29.57 6.48
C PHE A 304 7.43 28.09 6.87
N ALA A 305 6.21 27.55 6.90
CA ALA A 305 5.97 26.13 7.18
C ALA A 305 6.29 25.21 6.00
N ILE A 306 6.35 25.74 4.76
CA ILE A 306 6.72 24.96 3.58
C ILE A 306 8.24 24.73 3.58
N PRO A 307 8.70 23.47 3.48
CA PRO A 307 10.13 23.18 3.45
C PRO A 307 10.76 23.74 2.17
N ARG A 308 12.06 24.05 2.24
CA ARG A 308 12.82 24.39 1.04
C ARG A 308 12.98 23.15 0.16
N VAL A 309 12.54 23.24 -1.08
CA VAL A 309 12.65 22.17 -2.07
C VAL A 309 13.89 22.45 -2.91
N ASP A 310 14.85 21.52 -2.92
CA ASP A 310 16.16 21.68 -3.59
C ASP A 310 16.88 22.99 -3.24
N GLY A 311 16.75 23.41 -1.97
CA GLY A 311 17.34 24.64 -1.44
C GLY A 311 16.61 25.94 -1.82
N LYS A 312 15.54 25.86 -2.63
CA LYS A 312 14.75 27.01 -3.07
C LYS A 312 13.60 27.31 -2.12
N TYR A 313 13.24 28.58 -1.99
CA TYR A 313 11.98 28.95 -1.33
C TYR A 313 10.81 28.67 -2.26
N VAL A 314 9.62 28.47 -1.68
CA VAL A 314 8.38 28.21 -2.43
C VAL A 314 8.08 29.26 -3.49
N MET A 315 8.44 30.53 -3.26
CA MET A 315 8.23 31.61 -4.24
C MET A 315 9.18 31.57 -5.44
N ASP A 316 10.27 30.78 -5.35
CA ASP A 316 11.21 30.58 -6.45
C ASP A 316 10.90 29.30 -7.25
N LEU A 317 9.84 28.59 -6.88
CA LEU A 317 9.37 27.40 -7.59
C LEU A 317 8.49 27.77 -8.80
N PRO A 318 8.39 26.89 -9.82
CA PRO A 318 7.44 27.09 -10.91
C PRO A 318 6.01 27.26 -10.40
N THR A 319 5.19 28.04 -11.10
CA THR A 319 3.78 28.27 -10.69
C THR A 319 2.90 27.01 -10.75
N SER A 320 3.34 25.99 -11.50
CA SER A 320 2.73 24.65 -11.53
C SER A 320 3.10 23.79 -10.32
N ASP A 321 4.13 24.16 -9.56
CA ASP A 321 4.61 23.36 -8.44
C ASP A 321 3.53 23.21 -7.36
N PRO A 322 3.31 22.00 -6.81
CA PRO A 322 2.28 21.76 -5.79
C PRO A 322 2.43 22.64 -4.53
N TRP A 323 3.66 22.94 -4.12
CA TRP A 323 3.94 23.78 -2.96
C TRP A 323 3.59 25.24 -3.23
N TYR A 324 3.93 25.73 -4.42
CA TYR A 324 3.56 27.07 -4.85
C TYR A 324 2.04 27.20 -4.94
N ARG A 325 1.36 26.25 -5.59
CA ARG A 325 -0.10 26.23 -5.71
C ARG A 325 -0.79 26.17 -4.35
N ALA A 326 -0.29 25.37 -3.42
CA ALA A 326 -0.83 25.31 -2.07
C ALA A 326 -0.75 26.66 -1.34
N LEU A 327 0.42 27.32 -1.38
CA LEU A 327 0.59 28.63 -0.77
C LEU A 327 -0.30 29.68 -1.43
N LYS A 328 -0.36 29.69 -2.77
CA LYS A 328 -1.22 30.61 -3.53
C LYS A 328 -2.68 30.40 -3.18
N GLY A 329 -3.18 29.15 -3.25
CA GLY A 329 -4.56 28.81 -2.95
C GLY A 329 -4.98 29.24 -1.55
N PHE A 330 -4.19 28.89 -0.54
CA PHE A 330 -4.45 29.31 0.84
C PHE A 330 -4.41 30.83 0.99
N THR A 331 -3.43 31.51 0.39
CA THR A 331 -3.33 32.97 0.48
C THR A 331 -4.52 33.66 -0.19
N LEU A 332 -5.00 33.15 -1.31
CA LEU A 332 -6.19 33.65 -1.99
C LEU A 332 -7.45 33.47 -1.12
N ALA A 333 -7.61 32.30 -0.48
CA ALA A 333 -8.72 32.05 0.45
C ALA A 333 -8.67 33.01 1.65
N TYR A 334 -7.50 33.18 2.27
CA TYR A 334 -7.28 34.13 3.36
C TYR A 334 -7.52 35.59 2.92
N ALA A 335 -7.00 35.99 1.76
CA ALA A 335 -7.18 37.33 1.24
C ALA A 335 -8.66 37.62 0.94
N ARG A 336 -9.40 36.63 0.43
CA ARG A 336 -10.86 36.73 0.25
C ARG A 336 -11.59 36.99 1.56
N SER A 337 -11.23 36.30 2.64
CA SER A 337 -11.89 36.49 3.95
C SER A 337 -11.68 37.89 4.55
N ILE A 338 -10.67 38.63 4.08
CA ILE A 338 -10.40 40.01 4.50
C ILE A 338 -10.65 41.08 3.41
N GLY A 339 -11.29 40.70 2.29
CA GLY A 339 -11.64 41.63 1.21
C GLY A 339 -10.47 42.12 0.34
N ARG A 340 -9.39 41.32 0.22
CA ARG A 340 -8.16 41.65 -0.53
C ARG A 340 -7.80 40.62 -1.60
N TYR A 341 -8.80 39.90 -2.12
CA TYR A 341 -8.59 38.84 -3.11
C TYR A 341 -7.84 39.32 -4.35
N GLU A 342 -8.26 40.44 -4.95
CA GLU A 342 -7.64 40.99 -6.16
C GLU A 342 -6.19 41.43 -5.95
N ASP A 343 -5.89 42.00 -4.78
CA ASP A 343 -4.50 42.31 -4.41
C ASP A 343 -3.66 41.02 -4.42
N ALA A 344 -4.13 39.98 -3.71
CA ALA A 344 -3.40 38.72 -3.62
C ALA A 344 -3.20 38.08 -4.99
N LEU A 345 -4.22 38.08 -5.85
CA LEU A 345 -4.11 37.57 -7.21
C LEU A 345 -3.02 38.30 -8.00
N ARG A 346 -3.03 39.64 -7.98
CA ARG A 346 -2.01 40.48 -8.64
C ARG A 346 -0.60 40.15 -8.15
N TYR A 347 -0.40 39.99 -6.84
CA TYR A 347 0.91 39.69 -6.25
C TYR A 347 1.44 38.30 -6.60
N PHE A 348 0.58 37.32 -6.85
CA PHE A 348 1.03 36.01 -7.30
C PHE A 348 1.25 35.95 -8.83
N ASP A 349 0.46 36.69 -9.61
CA ASP A 349 0.49 36.57 -11.08
C ASP A 349 1.46 37.53 -11.79
N HIS A 350 1.79 38.68 -11.16
CA HIS A 350 2.49 39.76 -11.84
C HIS A 350 3.70 40.33 -11.09
N GLU A 351 3.83 40.04 -9.80
CA GLU A 351 4.87 40.62 -8.96
C GLU A 351 6.08 39.69 -8.82
N LYS A 352 7.22 40.29 -8.45
CA LYS A 352 8.44 39.53 -8.15
C LYS A 352 8.31 38.80 -6.81
N PRO A 353 8.96 37.63 -6.63
CA PRO A 353 8.92 36.84 -5.40
C PRO A 353 9.09 37.64 -4.10
N ASN A 354 10.07 38.55 -4.04
CA ASN A 354 10.29 39.39 -2.86
C ASN A 354 9.10 40.32 -2.54
N ASN A 355 8.45 40.89 -3.57
CA ASN A 355 7.28 41.74 -3.39
C ASN A 355 6.10 40.91 -2.86
N THR A 356 5.91 39.70 -3.39
CA THR A 356 4.88 38.76 -2.91
C THR A 356 5.10 38.40 -1.44
N VAL A 357 6.33 38.11 -1.03
CA VAL A 357 6.65 37.82 0.40
C VAL A 357 6.37 39.02 1.30
N GLN A 358 6.68 40.26 0.86
CA GLN A 358 6.34 41.46 1.64
C GLN A 358 4.81 41.65 1.74
N PHE A 359 4.08 41.36 0.66
CA PHE A 359 2.63 41.35 0.69
C PHE A 359 2.08 40.30 1.67
N LEU A 360 2.64 39.08 1.71
CA LEU A 360 2.26 38.07 2.70
C LEU A 360 2.42 38.60 4.13
N ARG A 361 3.52 39.29 4.45
CA ARG A 361 3.73 39.92 5.76
C ARG A 361 2.65 40.97 6.04
N LEU A 362 2.37 41.84 5.08
CA LEU A 362 1.38 42.91 5.19
C LEU A 362 -0.01 42.36 5.53
N ILE A 363 -0.50 41.35 4.81
CA ILE A 363 -1.84 40.78 5.05
C ILE A 363 -1.91 39.93 6.33
N SER A 364 -0.77 39.45 6.82
CA SER A 364 -0.68 38.65 8.04
C SER A 364 -0.66 39.48 9.33
N GLN A 365 -0.36 40.78 9.26
CA GLN A 365 -0.30 41.67 10.43
C GLN A 365 -1.68 42.00 11.04
N ARG A 366 -2.79 41.60 10.40
CA ARG A 366 -4.15 42.00 10.83
C ARG A 366 -4.75 41.16 11.96
N LEU A 367 -4.16 40.01 12.32
CA LEU A 367 -4.60 39.19 13.47
C LEU A 367 -4.37 39.88 14.84
N ASN A 368 -3.59 40.98 14.89
CA ASN A 368 -3.31 41.70 16.13
C ASN A 368 -4.16 42.97 16.36
N ARG A 369 -5.22 43.22 15.57
CA ARG A 369 -6.16 44.32 15.86
C ARG A 369 -7.49 43.74 16.36
N PRO A 370 -7.89 43.99 17.63
CA PRO A 370 -9.19 43.56 18.10
C PRO A 370 -10.25 44.18 17.19
N GLN A 371 -11.18 43.35 16.70
CA GLN A 371 -12.39 43.87 16.08
C GLN A 371 -13.10 44.74 17.12
N LYS A 372 -13.10 46.05 16.89
CA LYS A 372 -14.11 46.91 17.53
C LYS A 372 -15.44 46.38 17.04
N LYS A 373 -16.21 45.80 17.96
CA LYS A 373 -17.65 45.65 17.79
C LYS A 373 -18.21 47.06 17.75
N ASP A 374 -18.62 47.49 16.57
CA ASP A 374 -19.52 48.64 16.41
C ASP A 374 -20.97 48.17 16.58
#